data_AF-A0A3A0E6T8-F1
#
_entry.id   AF-A0A3A0E6T8-F1
#
_cell.length_a   1.000
_cell.length_b   1.000
_cell.length_c   1.000
_cell.angle_alpha   90.00
_cell.angle_beta   90.00
_cell.angle_gamma   90.00
#
_symmetry.space_group_name_H-M   'P 1'
#
loop_
_entity.id
_entity.type
_entity.pdbx_description
1 polymer ?
#
loop_
_entity_poly.entity_id
_entity_poly.type
_entity_poly.pdbx_seq_one_letter_code
_entity_poly.pdbx_strand_id
1 'polypeptide(L)'
;MSQQFEAIYENGVLRLITPIVLPESTRVSGVVHEKQQDQLPDAELVRRQQEALNAMFEEIHKLPQTPATDGLSNRDHDFILYGWKK
;
A
#
# COMPACT_ATOMS: atom_id res chain seq x y z
N MET A 1 21.44 33.22 10.78
CA MET A 1 20.30 32.48 11.37
C MET A 1 20.33 31.05 10.85
N SER A 2 20.04 30.07 11.70
CA SER A 2 19.95 28.66 11.31
C SER A 2 18.49 28.30 11.03
N GLN A 3 18.23 27.67 9.89
CA GLN A 3 16.93 27.14 9.53
C GLN A 3 17.09 25.64 9.28
N GLN A 4 16.27 24.84 9.94
CA GLN A 4 16.19 23.40 9.67
C GLN A 4 15.22 23.17 8.52
N PHE A 5 15.59 22.28 7.60
CA PHE A 5 14.76 21.90 6.46
C PHE A 5 14.80 20.38 6.31
N GLU A 6 13.71 19.81 5.82
CA GLU A 6 13.62 18.39 5.53
C GLU A 6 13.85 18.14 4.04
N ALA A 7 14.58 17.08 3.74
CA ALA A 7 14.93 16.67 2.40
C ALA A 7 14.87 15.14 2.28
N ILE A 8 14.56 14.67 1.09
CA ILE A 8 14.65 13.25 0.72
C ILE A 8 15.92 13.07 -0.11
N TYR A 9 16.70 12.05 0.22
CA TYR A 9 17.88 11.68 -0.56
C TYR A 9 17.50 10.64 -1.61
N GLU A 10 17.57 11.02 -2.90
CA GLU A 10 17.24 10.15 -4.02
C GLU A 10 18.27 10.30 -5.14
N ASN A 11 18.79 9.17 -5.65
CA ASN A 11 19.73 9.14 -6.78
C ASN A 11 20.96 10.05 -6.63
N GLY A 12 21.49 10.17 -5.41
CA GLY A 12 22.65 11.04 -5.15
C GLY A 12 22.30 12.52 -4.97
N VAL A 13 21.02 12.88 -4.97
CA VAL A 13 20.55 14.27 -4.88
C VAL A 13 19.68 14.45 -3.64
N LEU A 14 19.97 15.49 -2.85
CA LEU A 14 19.09 15.94 -1.77
C LEU A 14 17.98 16.81 -2.35
N ARG A 15 16.74 16.31 -2.33
CA ARG A 15 15.54 17.01 -2.77
C ARG A 15 14.82 17.58 -1.56
N LEU A 16 14.71 18.89 -1.48
CA LEU A 16 13.95 19.56 -0.42
C LEU A 16 12.47 19.19 -0.54
N ILE A 17 11.83 18.85 0.59
CA ILE A 17 10.39 18.57 0.65
C ILE A 17 9.60 19.87 0.46
N THR A 18 10.09 20.95 1.07
CA THR A 18 9.51 22.29 1.00
C THR A 18 10.51 23.24 0.35
N PRO A 19 10.12 24.03 -0.67
CA PRO A 19 10.98 25.05 -1.24
C PRO A 19 11.42 26.05 -0.18
N ILE A 20 12.71 26.37 -0.17
CA ILE A 20 13.28 27.44 0.68
C ILE A 20 13.62 28.64 -0.19
N VAL A 21 13.33 29.84 0.29
CA VAL A 21 13.68 31.09 -0.39
C VAL A 21 15.00 31.58 0.19
N LEU A 22 16.06 31.55 -0.62
CA LEU A 22 17.37 32.06 -0.27
C LEU A 22 17.82 33.10 -1.31
N PRO A 23 18.55 34.15 -0.91
CA PRO A 23 19.18 35.07 -1.86
C PRO A 23 20.12 34.34 -2.82
N GLU A 24 20.27 34.87 -4.03
CA GLU A 24 21.24 34.34 -4.99
C GLU A 24 22.65 34.32 -4.41
N SER A 25 23.45 33.33 -4.81
CA SER A 25 24.83 33.12 -4.32
C SER A 25 24.97 32.82 -2.81
N THR A 26 23.90 32.40 -2.14
CA THR A 26 23.96 31.95 -0.74
C THR A 26 24.65 30.59 -0.65
N ARG A 27 25.75 30.52 0.10
CA ARG A 27 26.44 29.25 0.42
C ARG A 27 25.74 28.57 1.58
N VAL A 28 25.33 27.31 1.39
CA VAL A 28 24.63 26.50 2.40
C VAL A 28 25.52 25.34 2.83
N SER A 29 25.59 25.06 4.12
CA SER A 29 26.23 23.87 4.69
C SER A 29 25.22 23.17 5.59
N GLY A 30 24.99 21.88 5.38
CA GLY A 30 24.04 21.07 6.15
C GLY A 30 24.75 19.98 6.97
N VAL A 31 24.12 19.56 8.06
CA VAL A 31 24.48 18.35 8.80
C VAL A 31 23.39 17.32 8.50
N VAL A 32 23.78 16.15 7.99
CA VAL A 32 22.84 15.05 7.73
C VAL A 32 22.69 14.25 9.00
N HIS A 33 21.48 14.22 9.53
CA HIS A 33 21.10 13.28 10.57
C HIS A 33 20.30 12.17 9.90
N GLU A 34 20.87 10.97 9.83
CA GLU A 34 20.13 9.79 9.41
C GLU A 34 18.99 9.59 10.42
N LYS A 35 17.76 9.94 10.02
CA LYS A 35 16.59 9.37 10.68
C LYS A 35 16.61 7.90 10.29
N GLN A 36 16.92 7.02 11.25
CA GLN A 36 16.60 5.61 11.11
C GLN A 36 15.12 5.55 10.77
N GLN A 37 14.83 5.28 9.50
CA GLN A 37 13.52 4.87 9.09
C GLN A 37 13.32 3.55 9.80
N ASP A 38 12.37 3.48 10.73
CA ASP A 38 12.00 2.25 11.41
C ASP A 38 11.55 1.25 10.34
N GLN A 39 12.50 0.51 9.77
CA GLN A 39 12.29 -0.58 8.84
C GLN A 39 11.95 -1.81 9.67
N LEU A 40 10.80 -1.76 10.33
CA LEU A 40 10.14 -2.95 10.82
C LEU A 40 8.70 -2.82 10.32
N PRO A 41 8.17 -3.81 9.58
CA PRO A 41 6.72 -3.93 9.54
C PRO A 41 6.30 -4.06 11.00
N ASP A 42 5.57 -3.05 11.49
CA ASP A 42 5.06 -3.01 12.85
C ASP A 42 4.51 -4.42 13.14
N ALA A 43 5.11 -5.13 14.10
CA ALA A 43 4.79 -6.54 14.32
C ALA A 43 3.29 -6.73 14.57
N GLU A 44 2.65 -5.67 15.07
CA GLU A 44 1.21 -5.53 15.23
C GLU A 44 0.44 -5.46 13.89
N LEU A 45 0.99 -4.80 12.87
CA LEU A 45 0.40 -4.72 11.53
C LEU A 45 0.44 -6.07 10.80
N VAL A 46 1.57 -6.81 10.93
CA VAL A 46 1.68 -8.18 10.42
C VAL A 46 0.70 -9.11 11.14
N ARG A 47 0.61 -9.01 12.47
CA ARG A 47 -0.33 -9.79 13.28
C ARG A 47 -1.78 -9.53 12.87
N ARG A 48 -2.19 -8.28 12.72
CA ARG A 48 -3.55 -7.89 12.28
C ARG A 48 -3.88 -8.41 10.90
N GLN A 49 -2.94 -8.34 9.96
CA GLN A 49 -3.14 -8.90 8.62
C GLN A 49 -3.38 -10.41 8.68
N GLN A 50 -2.62 -11.12 9.51
CA GLN A 50 -2.71 -12.56 9.65
C GLN A 50 -4.01 -12.99 10.35
N GLU A 51 -4.47 -12.24 11.35
CA GLU A 51 -5.78 -12.42 11.98
C GLU A 51 -6.93 -12.21 10.99
N ALA A 52 -6.86 -11.18 10.15
CA ALA A 52 -7.87 -10.90 9.13
C ALA A 52 -7.95 -12.03 8.08
N LEU A 53 -6.81 -12.55 7.63
CA LEU A 53 -6.78 -13.67 6.69
C LEU A 53 -7.35 -14.95 7.30
N ASN A 54 -6.99 -15.25 8.55
CA ASN A 54 -7.55 -16.42 9.26
C ASN A 54 -9.07 -16.31 9.40
N ALA A 55 -9.58 -15.13 9.77
CA ALA A 55 -11.03 -14.90 9.87
C ALA A 55 -11.74 -15.08 8.51
N MET A 56 -11.11 -14.63 7.41
CA MET A 56 -11.64 -14.83 6.06
C MET A 56 -11.72 -16.33 5.70
N PHE A 57 -10.68 -17.11 5.99
CA PHE A 57 -10.68 -18.55 5.69
C PHE A 57 -11.72 -19.30 6.52
N GLU A 58 -11.89 -18.97 7.79
CA GLU A 58 -12.93 -19.54 8.64
C GLU A 58 -14.34 -19.28 8.08
N GLU A 59 -14.61 -18.07 7.57
CA GLU A 59 -15.90 -17.76 6.92
C GLU A 59 -16.07 -18.54 5.60
N ILE A 60 -15.02 -18.68 4.79
CA ILE A 60 -15.05 -19.48 3.56
C ILE A 60 -15.35 -20.96 3.87
N HIS A 61 -14.80 -21.50 4.96
CA HIS A 61 -15.06 -22.88 5.37
C HIS A 61 -16.51 -23.12 5.80
N LYS A 62 -17.21 -22.09 6.26
CA LYS A 62 -18.65 -22.16 6.59
C LYS A 62 -19.55 -22.09 5.36
N LEU A 63 -19.02 -21.66 4.21
CA LEU A 63 -19.83 -21.59 3.00
C LEU A 63 -20.20 -23.01 2.52
N PRO A 64 -21.44 -23.19 2.02
CA PRO A 64 -21.88 -24.47 1.47
C PRO A 64 -20.94 -24.88 0.33
N GLN A 65 -20.30 -26.04 0.50
CA GLN A 65 -19.39 -26.64 -0.49
C GLN A 65 -20.16 -27.30 -1.65
N THR A 66 -21.48 -27.36 -1.54
CA THR A 66 -22.34 -27.96 -2.56
C THR A 66 -22.52 -26.98 -3.70
N PRO A 67 -22.11 -27.32 -4.93
CA PRO A 67 -22.40 -26.49 -6.09
C PRO A 67 -23.92 -26.36 -6.29
N ALA A 68 -24.35 -25.24 -6.88
CA ALA A 68 -25.75 -25.04 -7.23
C ALA A 68 -26.23 -26.17 -8.15
N THR A 69 -27.44 -26.68 -7.91
CA THR A 69 -28.05 -27.76 -8.68
C THR A 69 -28.83 -27.27 -9.90
N ASP A 70 -28.71 -25.98 -10.21
CA ASP A 70 -29.35 -25.32 -11.36
C ASP A 70 -28.73 -25.74 -12.70
N GLY A 71 -27.65 -26.52 -12.69
CA GLY A 71 -26.94 -26.97 -13.88
C GLY A 71 -26.14 -25.84 -14.55
N LEU A 72 -26.03 -24.68 -13.90
CA LEU A 72 -25.27 -23.55 -14.37
C LEU A 72 -23.83 -23.66 -13.87
N SER A 73 -22.91 -23.31 -14.74
CA SER A 73 -21.48 -23.31 -14.47
C SER A 73 -20.91 -21.90 -14.66
N ASN A 74 -19.66 -21.68 -14.26
CA ASN A 74 -18.95 -20.42 -14.54
C ASN A 74 -18.86 -20.10 -16.05
N ARG A 75 -19.07 -21.09 -16.93
CA ARG A 75 -19.13 -20.88 -18.38
C ARG A 75 -20.42 -20.20 -18.82
N ASP A 76 -21.47 -20.28 -18.01
CA ASP A 76 -22.79 -19.71 -18.28
C ASP A 76 -22.92 -18.28 -17.71
N HIS A 77 -21.83 -17.74 -17.14
CA HIS A 77 -21.75 -16.39 -16.56
C HIS A 77 -22.28 -15.31 -17.50
N ASP A 78 -21.85 -15.31 -18.76
CA ASP A 78 -22.25 -14.29 -19.73
C ASP A 78 -23.72 -14.41 -20.12
N PHE A 79 -24.27 -15.64 -20.14
CA PHE A 79 -25.69 -15.87 -20.36
C PHE A 79 -26.54 -15.34 -19.20
N ILE A 80 -26.10 -15.54 -17.96
CA ILE A 80 -26.79 -15.07 -16.75
C ILE A 80 -26.76 -13.54 -16.64
N LEU A 81 -25.61 -12.91 -16.89
CA LEU A 81 -25.44 -11.47 -16.74
C LEU A 81 -26.04 -10.66 -17.90
N TYR A 82 -25.94 -11.17 -19.13
CA TYR A 82 -26.27 -10.39 -20.32
C TYR A 82 -27.47 -10.94 -21.11
N GLY A 83 -28.01 -12.10 -20.72
CA GLY A 83 -29.20 -12.70 -21.35
C GLY A 83 -29.00 -13.08 -22.81
N TRP A 84 -27.76 -13.11 -23.33
CA TRP A 84 -27.50 -13.37 -24.74
C TRP A 84 -27.67 -14.85 -25.06
N LYS A 85 -28.83 -15.19 -25.64
CA LYS A 85 -28.95 -16.35 -26.54
C LYS A 85 -28.41 -15.94 -27.91
N LYS A 86 -27.38 -16.64 -28.39
CA LYS A 86 -27.20 -16.80 -29.84
C LYS A 86 -28.25 -17.78 -30.37
#